data_AF-A0A382WSW2-F1
#
_entry.id   AF-A0A382WSW2-F1
#
_cell.length_a   1.000
_cell.length_b   1.000
_cell.length_c   1.000
_cell.angle_alpha   90.00
_cell.angle_beta   90.00
_cell.angle_gamma   90.00
#
_symmetry.space_group_name_H-M   'P 1'
#
loop_
_entity.id
_entity.type
_entity.pdbx_description
1 polymer ?
#
loop_
_entity_poly.entity_id
_entity_poly.type
_entity_poly.pdbx_seq_one_letter_code
_entity_poly.pdbx_strand_id
1 'polypeptide(L)'
;KRTISDVPLGAFLSGGLDSSLIAHYLNKYHNNLNTFSIGFEDASFDESQYSRAVSHHLCTNHHEEIFSSDCMLDMLPLIWDMMDEPFADASFLPTYLLSKFTRQKVTVSLSGDGGDEVFAGYPTYFAHKMARWIPSWSVSSLQFCSTLLPVKFDNMSFDFKVKQFCKGLSFQNSFRHQYWLGSFDKKQKQKLYRSKFQESLTDKDILDHLINDHMLMNDTENDLEKYLYQDMRFYLQDDMLVKVDRSSMANSLEVRVPYLDHNIVEYMARVPYSL
;
A
#
# COMPACT_ATOMS: atom_id res chain seq x y z
N LYS A 1 -18.91 -14.29 -6.64
CA LYS A 1 -18.48 -15.24 -5.57
C LYS A 1 -18.07 -14.52 -4.29
N ARG A 2 -17.27 -13.45 -4.35
CA ARG A 2 -16.78 -12.71 -3.17
C ARG A 2 -17.88 -12.11 -2.26
N THR A 3 -19.09 -11.90 -2.79
CA THR A 3 -20.25 -11.35 -2.07
C THR A 3 -21.11 -12.39 -1.36
N ILE A 4 -20.87 -13.69 -1.57
CA ILE A 4 -21.66 -14.77 -0.94
C ILE A 4 -21.30 -14.82 0.54
N SER A 5 -22.28 -14.63 1.42
CA SER A 5 -22.08 -14.62 2.87
C SER A 5 -23.39 -14.94 3.59
N ASP A 6 -23.33 -15.84 4.58
CA ASP A 6 -24.44 -16.13 5.49
C ASP A 6 -24.46 -15.21 6.73
N VAL A 7 -23.45 -14.34 6.85
CA VAL A 7 -23.28 -13.36 7.93
C VAL A 7 -23.26 -11.93 7.37
N PRO A 8 -23.52 -10.90 8.19
CA PRO A 8 -23.52 -9.52 7.73
C PRO A 8 -22.19 -9.14 7.07
N LEU A 9 -22.33 -8.47 5.92
CA LEU A 9 -21.24 -8.09 5.03
C LEU A 9 -21.26 -6.58 4.79
N GLY A 10 -20.07 -5.98 4.75
CA GLY A 10 -19.86 -4.56 4.45
C GLY A 10 -18.71 -4.33 3.47
N ALA A 11 -18.28 -3.08 3.35
CA ALA A 11 -17.10 -2.70 2.57
C ALA A 11 -16.30 -1.58 3.25
N PHE A 12 -14.98 -1.64 3.13
CA PHE A 12 -14.11 -0.50 3.41
C PHE A 12 -14.27 0.54 2.31
N LEU A 13 -14.34 1.81 2.70
CA LEU A 13 -14.54 2.94 1.78
C LEU A 13 -13.58 4.08 2.13
N SER A 14 -12.45 4.17 1.44
CA SER A 14 -11.49 5.27 1.58
C SER A 14 -11.84 6.51 0.76
N GLY A 15 -12.78 6.38 -0.19
CA GLY A 15 -13.07 7.42 -1.18
C GLY A 15 -12.14 7.40 -2.40
N GLY A 16 -11.09 6.57 -2.37
CA GLY A 16 -10.30 6.23 -3.56
C GLY A 16 -11.12 5.48 -4.61
N LEU A 17 -10.64 5.45 -5.85
CA LEU A 17 -11.36 4.82 -6.98
C LEU A 17 -11.64 3.33 -6.72
N ASP A 18 -10.65 2.62 -6.19
CA ASP A 18 -10.72 1.18 -6.00
C ASP A 18 -11.80 0.78 -4.99
N SER A 19 -11.77 1.38 -3.81
CA SER A 19 -12.77 1.13 -2.75
C SER A 19 -14.16 1.61 -3.15
N SER A 20 -14.24 2.75 -3.86
CA SER A 20 -15.50 3.30 -4.38
C SER A 20 -16.17 2.38 -5.40
N LEU A 21 -15.38 1.78 -6.30
CA LEU A 21 -15.89 0.86 -7.32
C LEU A 21 -16.40 -0.45 -6.68
N ILE A 22 -15.67 -0.98 -5.69
CA ILE A 22 -16.15 -2.12 -4.89
C ILE A 22 -17.46 -1.78 -4.19
N ALA A 23 -17.55 -0.65 -3.49
CA ALA A 23 -18.76 -0.22 -2.81
C ALA A 23 -19.93 -0.05 -3.80
N HIS A 24 -19.69 0.54 -4.96
CA HIS A 24 -20.70 0.72 -6.01
C HIS A 24 -21.28 -0.62 -6.49
N TYR A 25 -20.42 -1.57 -6.84
CA TYR A 25 -20.87 -2.89 -7.30
C TYR A 25 -21.57 -3.67 -6.19
N LEU A 26 -21.08 -3.58 -4.95
CA LEU A 26 -21.69 -4.26 -3.83
C LEU A 26 -23.08 -3.70 -3.51
N ASN A 27 -23.26 -2.37 -3.57
CA ASN A 27 -24.53 -1.70 -3.33
C ASN A 27 -25.63 -2.08 -4.34
N LYS A 28 -25.27 -2.55 -5.54
CA LYS A 28 -26.25 -3.08 -6.52
C LYS A 28 -26.92 -4.37 -6.07
N TYR A 29 -26.27 -5.14 -5.20
CA TYR A 29 -26.73 -6.46 -4.76
C TYR A 29 -27.16 -6.48 -3.29
N HIS A 30 -26.84 -5.43 -2.53
CA HIS A 30 -27.19 -5.31 -1.12
C HIS A 30 -27.94 -4.00 -0.87
N ASN A 31 -29.20 -4.11 -0.45
CA ASN A 31 -29.95 -2.95 0.03
C ASN A 31 -29.34 -2.48 1.37
N ASN A 32 -29.12 -1.18 1.51
CA ASN A 32 -28.59 -0.57 2.74
C ASN A 32 -27.19 -1.11 3.12
N LEU A 33 -26.27 -1.14 2.15
CA LEU A 33 -24.90 -1.59 2.36
C LEU A 33 -24.21 -0.79 3.47
N ASN A 34 -23.62 -1.49 4.46
CA ASN A 34 -22.75 -0.85 5.44
C ASN A 34 -21.38 -0.57 4.83
N THR A 35 -20.94 0.69 4.91
CA THR A 35 -19.60 1.10 4.47
C THR A 35 -18.84 1.72 5.63
N PHE A 36 -17.53 1.50 5.70
CA PHE A 36 -16.71 1.86 6.84
C PHE A 36 -15.48 2.66 6.39
N SER A 37 -15.21 3.76 7.08
CA SER A 37 -14.00 4.56 6.89
C SER A 37 -13.44 5.01 8.22
N ILE A 38 -12.19 5.41 8.20
CA ILE A 38 -11.53 6.08 9.31
C ILE A 38 -11.10 7.47 8.85
N GLY A 39 -11.16 8.42 9.77
CA GLY A 39 -10.60 9.75 9.61
C GLY A 39 -9.54 10.03 10.67
N PHE A 40 -8.80 11.13 10.48
CA PHE A 40 -7.79 11.58 11.42
C PHE A 40 -8.03 13.03 11.83
N GLU A 41 -7.61 13.40 13.04
CA GLU A 41 -7.67 14.80 13.48
C GLU A 41 -6.72 15.71 12.68
N ASP A 42 -5.63 15.14 12.17
CA ASP A 42 -4.72 15.84 11.27
C ASP A 42 -5.31 15.87 9.85
N ALA A 43 -5.72 17.06 9.42
CA ALA A 43 -6.32 17.29 8.11
C ALA A 43 -5.42 16.90 6.93
N SER A 44 -4.09 16.81 7.10
CA SER A 44 -3.19 16.36 6.03
C SER A 44 -3.27 14.85 5.77
N PHE A 45 -3.77 14.07 6.74
CA PHE A 45 -3.98 12.62 6.65
C PHE A 45 -5.45 12.24 6.52
N ASP A 46 -6.38 13.19 6.71
CA ASP A 46 -7.82 12.92 6.68
C ASP A 46 -8.40 12.89 5.26
N GLU A 47 -8.82 11.71 4.83
CA GLU A 47 -9.49 11.48 3.54
C GLU A 47 -11.02 11.32 3.69
N SER A 48 -11.56 11.50 4.90
CA SER A 48 -12.97 11.27 5.24
C SER A 48 -13.95 12.00 4.30
N GLN A 49 -13.59 13.20 3.81
CA GLN A 49 -14.40 13.97 2.87
C GLN A 49 -14.72 13.19 1.58
N TYR A 50 -13.79 12.37 1.09
CA TYR A 50 -13.98 11.59 -0.13
C TYR A 50 -14.89 10.38 0.15
N SER A 51 -14.70 9.70 1.27
CA SER A 51 -15.56 8.61 1.74
C SER A 51 -17.02 9.07 1.93
N ARG A 52 -17.21 10.26 2.54
CA ARG A 52 -18.53 10.90 2.68
C ARG A 52 -19.15 11.23 1.32
N ALA A 53 -18.38 11.79 0.39
CA ALA A 53 -18.89 12.11 -0.95
C ALA A 53 -19.39 10.86 -1.69
N VAL A 54 -18.63 9.77 -1.63
CA VAL A 54 -18.99 8.51 -2.29
C VAL A 54 -20.17 7.83 -1.60
N SER A 55 -20.19 7.78 -0.27
CA SER A 55 -21.32 7.20 0.47
C SER A 55 -22.63 7.96 0.25
N HIS A 56 -22.59 9.30 0.19
CA HIS A 56 -23.74 10.11 -0.18
C HIS A 56 -24.22 9.81 -1.60
N HIS A 57 -23.30 9.65 -2.55
CA HIS A 57 -23.64 9.33 -3.94
C HIS A 57 -24.27 7.92 -4.07
N LEU A 58 -23.75 6.94 -3.33
CA LEU A 58 -24.24 5.56 -3.36
C LEU A 58 -25.41 5.30 -2.39
N CYS A 59 -25.77 6.28 -1.55
CA CYS A 59 -26.78 6.15 -0.50
C CYS A 59 -26.53 4.94 0.43
N THR A 60 -25.27 4.73 0.84
CA THR A 60 -24.89 3.64 1.75
C THR A 60 -25.14 3.99 3.22
N ASN A 61 -25.27 2.98 4.08
CA ASN A 61 -25.22 3.17 5.53
C ASN A 61 -23.77 3.35 5.96
N HIS A 62 -23.28 4.59 5.91
CA HIS A 62 -21.88 4.91 6.15
C HIS A 62 -21.58 5.09 7.63
N HIS A 63 -20.53 4.43 8.09
CA HIS A 63 -20.00 4.53 9.44
C HIS A 63 -18.58 5.03 9.36
N GLU A 64 -18.27 6.08 10.11
CA GLU A 64 -16.98 6.73 10.14
C GLU A 64 -16.53 6.91 11.59
N GLU A 65 -15.26 6.66 11.86
CA GLU A 65 -14.64 6.92 13.16
C GLU A 65 -13.37 7.75 12.99
N ILE A 66 -13.20 8.80 13.80
CA ILE A 66 -12.04 9.69 13.75
C ILE A 66 -11.08 9.29 14.87
N PHE A 67 -9.81 9.09 14.54
CA PHE A 67 -8.77 8.73 15.50
C PHE A 67 -7.72 9.83 15.66
N SER A 68 -7.30 10.03 16.91
CA SER A 68 -6.19 10.91 17.24
C SER A 68 -4.85 10.17 17.19
N SER A 69 -3.76 10.92 17.01
CA SER A 69 -2.41 10.35 17.07
C SER A 69 -2.10 9.74 18.44
N ASP A 70 -2.58 10.36 19.52
CA ASP A 70 -2.39 9.86 20.88
C ASP A 70 -3.07 8.49 21.07
N CYS A 71 -4.31 8.34 20.57
CA CYS A 71 -5.01 7.07 20.62
C CYS A 71 -4.25 5.95 19.89
N MET A 72 -3.64 6.27 18.75
CA MET A 72 -2.81 5.32 18.00
C MET A 72 -1.54 4.93 18.77
N LEU A 73 -0.88 5.88 19.44
CA LEU A 73 0.32 5.61 20.23
C LEU A 73 0.02 4.69 21.42
N ASP A 74 -1.12 4.89 22.09
CA ASP A 74 -1.57 4.06 23.21
C ASP A 74 -1.85 2.60 22.78
N MET A 75 -2.13 2.37 21.49
CA MET A 75 -2.37 1.03 20.94
C MET A 75 -1.09 0.26 20.61
N LEU A 76 0.08 0.92 20.57
CA LEU A 76 1.34 0.29 20.16
C LEU A 76 1.72 -0.95 20.97
N PRO A 77 1.63 -0.97 22.32
CA PRO A 77 1.99 -2.15 23.09
C PRO A 77 1.11 -3.36 22.74
N LEU A 78 -0.20 -3.12 22.61
CA LEU A 78 -1.17 -4.15 22.26
C LEU A 78 -0.88 -4.73 20.87
N ILE A 79 -0.56 -3.87 19.90
CA ILE A 79 -0.23 -4.31 18.54
C ILE A 79 1.08 -5.10 18.51
N TRP A 80 2.09 -4.66 19.26
CA TRP A 80 3.36 -5.36 19.33
C TRP A 80 3.20 -6.79 19.84
N ASP A 81 2.31 -7.00 20.82
CA ASP A 81 2.00 -8.33 21.35
C ASP A 81 1.24 -9.23 20.34
N MET A 82 0.61 -8.66 19.31
CA MET A 82 -0.06 -9.41 18.25
C MET A 82 0.85 -9.76 17.06
N MET A 83 2.06 -9.21 17.02
CA MET A 83 2.98 -9.38 15.91
C MET A 83 4.05 -10.41 16.22
N ASP A 84 4.13 -11.46 15.41
CA ASP A 84 5.20 -12.46 15.50
C ASP A 84 6.57 -11.90 15.10
N GLU A 85 6.59 -10.82 14.32
CA GLU A 85 7.80 -10.16 13.84
C GLU A 85 7.60 -8.63 13.70
N PRO A 86 8.66 -7.83 13.78
CA PRO A 86 8.56 -6.39 13.50
C PRO A 86 8.07 -6.14 12.07
N PHE A 87 6.96 -5.42 11.95
CA PHE A 87 6.37 -5.07 10.67
C PHE A 87 6.21 -3.55 10.60
N ALA A 88 6.85 -2.93 9.61
CA ALA A 88 7.06 -1.49 9.55
C ALA A 88 6.23 -0.82 8.45
N ASP A 89 4.91 -0.98 8.53
CA ASP A 89 3.94 -0.33 7.65
C ASP A 89 3.17 0.77 8.41
N ALA A 90 3.10 1.97 7.83
CA ALA A 90 2.47 3.12 8.46
C ALA A 90 0.93 3.01 8.53
N SER A 91 0.33 2.17 7.70
CA SER A 91 -1.11 1.96 7.61
C SER A 91 -1.61 0.80 8.47
N PHE A 92 -0.72 0.06 9.15
CA PHE A 92 -1.10 -1.08 10.00
C PHE A 92 -2.04 -0.65 11.14
N LEU A 93 -1.63 0.34 11.93
CA LEU A 93 -2.40 0.91 13.03
C LEU A 93 -3.80 1.39 12.56
N PRO A 94 -3.89 2.25 11.52
CA PRO A 94 -5.16 2.60 10.87
C PRO A 94 -6.01 1.40 10.47
N THR A 95 -5.42 0.40 9.81
CA THR A 95 -6.14 -0.79 9.31
C THR A 95 -6.67 -1.65 10.45
N TYR A 96 -5.92 -1.77 11.54
CA TYR A 96 -6.34 -2.44 12.77
C TYR A 96 -7.55 -1.74 13.40
N LEU A 97 -7.49 -0.40 13.53
CA LEU A 97 -8.59 0.40 14.08
C LEU A 97 -9.85 0.31 13.22
N LEU A 98 -9.70 0.44 11.90
CA LEU A 98 -10.79 0.25 10.93
C LEU A 98 -11.41 -1.15 11.06
N SER A 99 -10.58 -2.18 11.21
CA SER A 99 -11.05 -3.57 11.36
C SER A 99 -11.80 -3.77 12.67
N LYS A 100 -11.27 -3.25 13.78
CA LYS A 100 -11.89 -3.28 15.12
C LYS A 100 -13.26 -2.62 15.12
N PHE A 101 -13.35 -1.43 14.53
CA PHE A 101 -14.59 -0.68 14.36
C PHE A 101 -15.60 -1.43 13.49
N THR A 102 -15.17 -1.89 12.32
CA THR A 102 -16.01 -2.60 11.35
C THR A 102 -16.59 -3.88 11.93
N ARG A 103 -15.80 -4.61 12.73
CA ARG A 103 -16.23 -5.87 13.35
C ARG A 103 -17.46 -5.71 14.25
N GLN A 104 -17.67 -4.52 14.82
CA GLN A 104 -18.82 -4.26 15.68
C GLN A 104 -20.16 -4.35 14.93
N LYS A 105 -20.14 -4.25 13.59
CA LYS A 105 -21.34 -4.21 12.75
C LYS A 105 -21.43 -5.39 11.78
N VAL A 106 -20.30 -5.84 11.23
CA VAL A 106 -20.24 -6.91 10.23
C VAL A 106 -19.17 -7.94 10.56
N THR A 107 -19.27 -9.12 9.94
CA THR A 107 -18.27 -10.20 10.09
C THR A 107 -17.40 -10.34 8.84
N VAL A 108 -17.88 -9.85 7.70
CA VAL A 108 -17.16 -9.84 6.43
C VAL A 108 -17.09 -8.41 5.89
N SER A 109 -15.93 -8.00 5.38
CA SER A 109 -15.75 -6.74 4.66
C SER A 109 -15.06 -6.97 3.32
N LEU A 110 -15.46 -6.23 2.29
CA LEU A 110 -14.71 -6.17 1.03
C LEU A 110 -13.77 -4.95 1.03
N SER A 111 -12.55 -5.15 0.56
CA SER A 111 -11.53 -4.10 0.42
C SER A 111 -11.19 -3.82 -1.04
N GLY A 112 -10.62 -2.65 -1.29
CA GLY A 112 -10.05 -2.25 -2.58
C GLY A 112 -8.60 -2.69 -2.79
N ASP A 113 -7.97 -3.38 -1.83
CA ASP A 113 -6.57 -3.83 -1.98
C ASP A 113 -6.38 -4.73 -3.21
N GLY A 114 -5.21 -4.61 -3.85
CA GLY A 114 -4.90 -5.27 -5.11
C GLY A 114 -5.28 -4.46 -6.35
N GLY A 115 -5.98 -3.32 -6.20
CA GLY A 115 -6.37 -2.46 -7.32
C GLY A 115 -5.16 -1.84 -8.01
N ASP A 116 -4.31 -1.14 -7.26
CA ASP A 116 -3.12 -0.48 -7.80
C ASP A 116 -2.16 -1.46 -8.51
N GLU A 117 -1.97 -2.66 -7.99
CA GLU A 117 -1.07 -3.67 -8.57
C GLU A 117 -1.65 -4.32 -9.82
N VAL A 118 -2.97 -4.44 -9.92
CA VAL A 118 -3.66 -5.00 -11.09
C VAL A 118 -3.82 -3.97 -12.20
N PHE A 119 -4.01 -2.69 -11.86
CA PHE A 119 -4.32 -1.61 -12.81
C PHE A 119 -3.21 -0.58 -13.00
N ALA A 120 -2.03 -0.82 -12.43
CA ALA A 120 -0.89 0.11 -12.49
C ALA A 120 -1.20 1.51 -11.90
N GLY A 121 -1.79 1.55 -10.71
CA GLY A 121 -2.28 2.78 -10.08
C GLY A 121 -1.23 3.62 -9.35
N TYR A 122 -0.06 3.06 -9.02
CA TYR A 122 0.95 3.78 -8.24
C TYR A 122 1.66 4.94 -8.99
N PRO A 123 1.97 6.06 -8.31
CA PRO A 123 2.74 7.16 -8.89
C PRO A 123 4.15 6.78 -9.35
N THR A 124 4.69 5.67 -8.83
CA THR A 124 6.03 5.15 -9.16
C THR A 124 6.16 4.77 -10.64
N TYR A 125 5.08 4.36 -11.31
CA TYR A 125 5.08 4.09 -12.75
C TYR A 125 5.35 5.35 -13.57
N PHE A 126 4.75 6.48 -13.17
CA PHE A 126 5.02 7.78 -13.79
C PHE A 126 6.44 8.26 -13.48
N ALA A 127 6.92 8.04 -12.26
CA ALA A 127 8.30 8.33 -11.88
C ALA A 127 9.30 7.56 -12.77
N HIS A 128 9.05 6.29 -13.08
CA HIS A 128 9.89 5.54 -14.03
C HIS A 128 9.89 6.15 -15.43
N LYS A 129 8.73 6.60 -15.93
CA LYS A 129 8.65 7.31 -17.22
C LYS A 129 9.51 8.57 -17.22
N MET A 130 9.47 9.37 -16.14
CA MET A 130 10.30 10.56 -16.00
C MET A 130 11.80 10.24 -15.90
N ALA A 131 12.16 9.22 -15.11
CA ALA A 131 13.55 8.84 -14.86
C ALA A 131 14.31 8.46 -16.14
N ARG A 132 13.62 7.95 -17.16
CA ARG A 132 14.21 7.62 -18.48
C ARG A 132 14.82 8.82 -19.20
N TRP A 133 14.31 10.02 -18.94
CA TRP A 133 14.78 11.25 -19.58
C TRP A 133 15.89 11.94 -18.79
N ILE A 134 16.27 11.42 -17.63
CA ILE A 134 17.27 12.02 -16.76
C ILE A 134 18.65 11.45 -17.10
N PRO A 135 19.60 12.28 -17.55
CA PRO A 135 20.94 11.80 -17.85
C PRO A 135 21.68 11.34 -16.59
N SER A 136 22.41 10.24 -16.67
CA SER A 136 23.14 9.64 -15.54
C SER A 136 24.12 10.60 -14.87
N TRP A 137 24.76 11.48 -15.64
CA TRP A 137 25.71 12.49 -15.12
C TRP A 137 25.06 13.53 -14.21
N SER A 138 23.74 13.73 -14.30
CA SER A 138 23.01 14.72 -13.50
C SER A 138 22.52 14.18 -12.15
N VAL A 139 22.51 12.86 -11.97
CA VAL A 139 21.88 12.18 -10.81
C VAL A 139 22.48 12.65 -9.49
N SER A 140 23.81 12.75 -9.38
CA SER A 140 24.47 13.19 -8.14
C SER A 140 24.12 14.63 -7.77
N SER A 141 24.02 15.52 -8.77
CA SER A 141 23.62 16.92 -8.54
C SER A 141 22.15 17.01 -8.13
N LEU A 142 21.25 16.28 -8.78
CA LEU A 142 19.84 16.23 -8.42
C LEU A 142 19.64 15.69 -7.00
N GLN A 143 20.36 14.63 -6.64
CA GLN A 143 20.32 14.07 -5.28
C GLN A 143 20.80 15.11 -4.26
N PHE A 144 21.93 15.77 -4.51
CA PHE A 144 22.42 16.83 -3.63
C PHE A 144 21.40 17.97 -3.47
N CYS A 145 20.87 18.50 -4.59
CA CYS A 145 19.87 19.55 -4.56
C CYS A 145 18.58 19.14 -3.83
N SER A 146 18.17 17.88 -3.94
CA SER A 146 16.98 17.38 -3.22
C SER A 146 17.15 17.44 -1.69
N THR A 147 18.39 17.34 -1.17
CA THR A 147 18.66 17.44 0.27
C THR A 147 18.50 18.86 0.81
N LEU A 148 18.54 19.88 -0.06
CA LEU A 148 18.35 21.28 0.32
C LEU A 148 16.87 21.64 0.51
N LEU A 149 15.95 20.80 0.05
CA LEU A 149 14.52 21.04 0.24
C LEU A 149 14.16 20.87 1.72
N PRO A 150 13.40 21.81 2.31
CA PRO A 150 12.92 21.68 3.68
C PRO A 150 12.04 20.43 3.81
N VAL A 151 12.13 19.75 4.95
CA VAL A 151 11.26 18.59 5.26
C VAL A 151 9.91 19.13 5.71
N LYS A 152 8.84 18.68 5.05
CA LYS A 152 7.47 18.84 5.54
C LYS A 152 6.96 17.52 6.11
N PHE A 153 6.04 17.61 7.06
CA PHE A 153 5.45 16.46 7.73
C PHE A 153 4.05 16.10 7.20
N ASP A 154 3.55 16.87 6.24
CA ASP A 154 2.28 16.59 5.55
C ASP A 154 2.34 15.24 4.81
N ASN A 155 1.21 14.54 4.74
CA ASN A 155 1.12 13.27 4.02
C ASN A 155 1.59 13.41 2.56
N MET A 156 2.53 12.54 2.14
CA MET A 156 3.08 12.48 0.78
C MET A 156 3.44 13.85 0.19
N SER A 157 4.09 14.70 1.00
CA SER A 157 4.48 16.06 0.65
C SER A 157 5.33 16.14 -0.64
N PHE A 158 5.35 17.32 -1.27
CA PHE A 158 6.13 17.52 -2.48
C PHE A 158 7.64 17.29 -2.26
N ASP A 159 8.19 17.75 -1.14
CA ASP A 159 9.61 17.54 -0.83
C ASP A 159 9.92 16.05 -0.60
N PHE A 160 9.01 15.30 0.04
CA PHE A 160 9.13 13.86 0.19
C PHE A 160 9.19 13.17 -1.18
N LYS A 161 8.23 13.48 -2.07
CA LYS A 161 8.18 12.93 -3.43
C LYS A 161 9.47 13.21 -4.22
N VAL A 162 10.00 14.44 -4.16
CA VAL A 162 11.24 14.80 -4.85
C VAL A 162 12.45 14.07 -4.25
N LYS A 163 12.58 14.04 -2.92
CA LYS A 163 13.68 13.35 -2.24
C LYS A 163 13.65 11.84 -2.53
N GLN A 164 12.48 11.21 -2.45
CA GLN A 164 12.31 9.80 -2.74
C GLN A 164 12.63 9.52 -4.23
N PHE A 165 12.13 10.35 -5.13
CA PHE A 165 12.44 10.27 -6.56
C PHE A 165 13.95 10.31 -6.82
N CYS A 166 14.63 11.35 -6.35
CA CYS A 166 16.08 11.53 -6.52
C CYS A 166 16.90 10.43 -5.83
N LYS A 167 16.46 9.92 -4.68
CA LYS A 167 17.07 8.76 -4.01
C LYS A 167 17.05 7.54 -4.94
N GLY A 168 15.90 7.22 -5.53
CA GLY A 168 15.79 6.06 -6.42
C GLY A 168 16.57 6.20 -7.75
N LEU A 169 16.81 7.42 -8.25
CA LEU A 169 17.63 7.62 -9.45
C LEU A 169 19.06 7.09 -9.30
N SER A 170 19.56 6.96 -8.07
CA SER A 170 20.90 6.41 -7.79
C SER A 170 20.99 4.89 -7.96
N PHE A 171 19.86 4.21 -8.15
CA PHE A 171 19.78 2.76 -8.30
C PHE A 171 19.48 2.34 -9.74
N GLN A 172 19.90 1.12 -10.09
CA GLN A 172 19.56 0.50 -11.37
C GLN A 172 18.04 0.35 -11.50
N ASN A 173 17.55 0.30 -12.74
CA ASN A 173 16.11 0.29 -13.04
C ASN A 173 15.36 -0.85 -12.35
N SER A 174 15.97 -2.04 -12.22
CA SER A 174 15.39 -3.23 -11.59
C SER A 174 15.08 -3.03 -10.10
N PHE A 175 15.96 -2.37 -9.36
CA PHE A 175 15.83 -2.19 -7.91
C PHE A 175 15.16 -0.86 -7.53
N ARG A 176 15.28 0.15 -8.40
CA ARG A 176 14.77 1.51 -8.16
C ARG A 176 13.33 1.53 -7.66
N HIS A 177 12.49 0.66 -8.22
CA HIS A 177 11.09 0.57 -7.88
C HIS A 177 10.86 0.26 -6.39
N GLN A 178 11.53 -0.78 -5.88
CA GLN A 178 11.47 -1.15 -4.45
C GLN A 178 12.07 -0.08 -3.55
N TYR A 179 13.12 0.62 -3.99
CA TYR A 179 13.67 1.74 -3.23
C TYR A 179 12.75 2.97 -3.21
N TRP A 180 11.85 3.14 -4.17
CA TRP A 180 10.84 4.20 -4.12
C TRP A 180 9.69 3.89 -3.16
N LEU A 181 9.34 2.62 -3.01
CA LEU A 181 8.36 2.16 -2.04
C LEU A 181 8.94 2.07 -0.61
N GLY A 182 10.24 1.79 -0.49
CA GLY A 182 10.91 1.60 0.79
C GLY A 182 11.37 2.88 1.50
N SER A 183 11.25 2.88 2.83
CA SER A 183 11.70 3.98 3.70
C SER A 183 13.24 4.08 3.79
N PHE A 184 13.91 2.96 4.01
CA PHE A 184 15.36 2.93 4.25
C PHE A 184 16.12 2.23 3.13
N ASP A 185 17.20 2.86 2.67
CA ASP A 185 18.18 2.19 1.81
C ASP A 185 19.15 1.31 2.63
N LYS A 186 19.96 0.52 1.94
CA LYS A 186 20.96 -0.37 2.56
C LYS A 186 21.90 0.37 3.51
N LYS A 187 22.42 1.53 3.11
CA LYS A 187 23.39 2.30 3.93
C LYS A 187 22.72 2.84 5.19
N GLN A 188 21.47 3.27 5.08
CA GLN A 188 20.66 3.72 6.21
C GLN A 188 20.37 2.56 7.16
N LYS A 189 19.94 1.39 6.64
CA LYS A 189 19.71 0.18 7.43
C LYS A 189 20.97 -0.23 8.22
N GLN A 190 22.13 -0.25 7.55
CA GLN A 190 23.41 -0.55 8.20
C GLN A 190 23.71 0.40 9.37
N LYS A 191 23.45 1.70 9.24
CA LYS A 191 23.66 2.65 10.35
C LYS A 191 22.72 2.44 11.55
N LEU A 192 21.55 1.83 11.33
CA LEU A 192 20.55 1.56 12.37
C LEU A 192 20.78 0.22 13.07
N TYR A 193 21.37 -0.74 12.37
CA TYR A 193 21.64 -2.07 12.92
C TYR A 193 22.75 -2.07 13.96
N ARG A 194 22.54 -2.80 15.06
CA ARG A 194 23.61 -3.08 16.04
C ARG A 194 24.66 -4.00 15.43
N SER A 195 25.92 -3.87 15.87
CA SER A 195 27.05 -4.67 15.37
C SER A 195 26.78 -6.18 15.38
N LYS A 196 26.23 -6.72 16.47
CA LYS A 196 25.87 -8.15 16.59
C LYS A 196 24.89 -8.61 15.50
N PHE A 197 23.92 -7.78 15.14
CA PHE A 197 22.98 -8.12 14.06
C PHE A 197 23.66 -8.02 12.69
N GLN A 198 24.49 -7.00 12.47
CA GLN A 198 25.27 -6.86 11.24
C GLN A 198 26.19 -8.06 10.99
N GLU A 199 26.84 -8.58 12.03
CA GLU A 199 27.70 -9.76 11.97
C GLU A 199 26.93 -11.05 11.65
N SER A 200 25.64 -11.11 12.03
CA SER A 200 24.77 -12.26 11.73
C SER A 200 24.23 -12.28 10.31
N LEU A 201 24.27 -11.15 9.60
CA LEU A 201 23.86 -11.06 8.21
C LEU A 201 24.92 -11.75 7.34
N THR A 202 24.67 -13.02 7.03
CA THR A 202 25.59 -13.94 6.35
C THR A 202 25.70 -13.67 4.85
N ASP A 203 24.72 -12.97 4.25
CA ASP A 203 24.67 -12.67 2.82
C ASP A 203 24.57 -11.18 2.48
N LYS A 204 25.23 -10.82 1.37
CA LYS A 204 25.13 -9.51 0.72
C LYS A 204 23.74 -9.41 0.06
N ASP A 205 23.04 -8.29 0.27
CA ASP A 205 21.84 -7.86 -0.47
C ASP A 205 20.82 -8.94 -0.85
N ILE A 206 20.25 -9.64 0.13
CA ILE A 206 19.16 -10.62 -0.05
C ILE A 206 18.05 -10.07 -0.96
N LEU A 207 17.63 -8.82 -0.75
CA LEU A 207 16.61 -8.18 -1.59
C LEU A 207 17.03 -8.07 -3.05
N ASP A 208 18.29 -7.69 -3.33
CA ASP A 208 18.77 -7.56 -4.70
C ASP A 208 18.90 -8.95 -5.35
N HIS A 209 19.31 -9.98 -4.60
CA HIS A 209 19.32 -11.36 -5.08
C HIS A 209 17.91 -11.87 -5.40
N LEU A 210 16.94 -11.68 -4.51
CA LEU A 210 15.55 -12.08 -4.74
C LEU A 210 14.99 -11.38 -5.97
N ILE A 211 15.18 -10.07 -6.08
CA ILE A 211 14.73 -9.32 -7.26
C ILE A 211 15.39 -9.86 -8.52
N ASN A 212 16.70 -10.12 -8.52
CA ASN A 212 17.40 -10.67 -9.68
C ASN A 212 16.86 -12.06 -10.08
N ASP A 213 16.70 -12.97 -9.13
CA ASP A 213 16.18 -14.32 -9.39
C ASP A 213 14.78 -14.27 -9.99
N HIS A 214 13.93 -13.39 -9.45
CA HIS A 214 12.59 -13.16 -9.98
C HIS A 214 12.58 -12.48 -11.35
N MET A 215 13.52 -11.57 -11.62
CA MET A 215 13.66 -10.94 -12.94
C MET A 215 14.17 -11.94 -13.99
N LEU A 216 14.98 -12.93 -13.62
CA LEU A 216 15.40 -14.02 -14.51
C LEU A 216 14.26 -14.97 -14.87
N MET A 217 13.24 -15.07 -14.01
CA MET A 217 12.03 -15.88 -14.26
C MET A 217 10.97 -15.16 -15.10
N ASN A 218 11.14 -13.86 -15.37
CA ASN A 218 10.18 -13.06 -16.12
C ASN A 218 10.72 -12.78 -17.53
N ASP A 219 10.15 -13.43 -18.54
CA ASP A 219 10.60 -13.36 -19.95
C ASP A 219 10.20 -12.05 -20.66
N THR A 220 9.55 -11.11 -19.97
CA THR A 220 9.13 -9.85 -20.60
C THR A 220 10.28 -8.88 -20.82
N GLU A 221 10.33 -8.26 -22.00
CA GLU A 221 11.23 -7.14 -22.27
C GLU A 221 10.68 -5.81 -21.74
N ASN A 222 9.39 -5.75 -21.36
CA ASN A 222 8.73 -4.52 -20.95
C ASN A 222 9.01 -4.16 -19.48
N ASP A 223 9.57 -2.98 -19.24
CA ASP A 223 9.85 -2.51 -17.86
C ASP A 223 8.58 -2.38 -16.99
N LEU A 224 7.44 -1.95 -17.55
CA LEU A 224 6.20 -1.78 -16.77
C LEU A 224 5.72 -3.13 -16.23
N GLU A 225 5.76 -4.16 -17.05
CA GLU A 225 5.38 -5.53 -16.63
C GLU A 225 6.32 -6.06 -15.54
N LYS A 226 7.62 -5.70 -15.59
CA LYS A 226 8.57 -6.02 -14.51
C LYS A 226 8.22 -5.31 -13.21
N TYR A 227 7.79 -4.05 -13.27
CA TYR A 227 7.39 -3.29 -12.08
C TYR A 227 6.09 -3.86 -11.49
N LEU A 228 5.07 -4.11 -12.32
CA LEU A 228 3.81 -4.74 -11.88
C LEU A 228 4.06 -6.11 -11.23
N TYR A 229 4.95 -6.92 -11.82
CA TYR A 229 5.35 -8.19 -11.22
C TYR A 229 5.98 -8.00 -9.83
N GLN A 230 6.87 -7.01 -9.68
CA GLN A 230 7.49 -6.72 -8.39
C GLN A 230 6.46 -6.24 -7.35
N ASP A 231 5.52 -5.39 -7.75
CA ASP A 231 4.45 -4.94 -6.87
C ASP A 231 3.59 -6.12 -6.41
N MET A 232 3.18 -7.01 -7.32
CA MET A 232 2.43 -8.21 -6.95
C MET A 232 3.23 -9.15 -6.03
N ARG A 233 4.53 -9.33 -6.27
CA ARG A 233 5.35 -10.33 -5.57
C ARG A 233 5.93 -9.89 -4.25
N PHE A 234 6.29 -8.62 -4.13
CA PHE A 234 6.97 -8.10 -2.95
C PHE A 234 6.05 -7.17 -2.16
N TYR A 235 5.43 -6.18 -2.81
CA TYR A 235 4.66 -5.17 -2.08
C TYR A 235 3.28 -5.68 -1.65
N LEU A 236 2.49 -6.20 -2.59
CA LEU A 236 1.17 -6.74 -2.31
C LEU A 236 1.25 -7.94 -1.38
N GLN A 237 2.09 -8.93 -1.74
CA GLN A 237 2.16 -10.21 -1.06
C GLN A 237 2.73 -10.08 0.36
N ASP A 238 3.84 -9.38 0.53
CA ASP A 238 4.61 -9.38 1.79
C ASP A 238 4.33 -8.15 2.67
N ASP A 239 3.63 -7.12 2.15
CA ASP A 239 3.29 -5.90 2.90
C ASP A 239 1.77 -5.67 2.97
N MET A 240 1.11 -5.36 1.85
CA MET A 240 -0.30 -4.96 1.87
C MET A 240 -1.24 -6.05 2.37
N LEU A 241 -1.13 -7.28 1.85
CA LEU A 241 -1.98 -8.39 2.28
C LEU A 241 -1.64 -8.84 3.71
N VAL A 242 -0.37 -8.81 4.11
CA VAL A 242 0.06 -9.13 5.49
C VAL A 242 -0.55 -8.13 6.48
N LYS A 243 -0.49 -6.84 6.16
CA LYS A 243 -1.09 -5.76 6.96
C LYS A 243 -2.59 -5.99 7.15
N VAL A 244 -3.31 -6.22 6.06
CA VAL A 244 -4.77 -6.40 6.08
C VAL A 244 -5.16 -7.67 6.82
N ASP A 245 -4.50 -8.79 6.53
CA ASP A 245 -4.78 -10.08 7.16
C ASP A 245 -4.54 -10.02 8.67
N ARG A 246 -3.34 -9.61 9.11
CA ARG A 246 -3.03 -9.51 10.55
C ARG A 246 -3.95 -8.53 11.28
N SER A 247 -4.22 -7.36 10.69
CA SER A 247 -5.12 -6.35 11.29
C SER A 247 -6.56 -6.85 11.43
N SER A 248 -7.07 -7.52 10.40
CA SER A 248 -8.47 -7.97 10.36
C SER A 248 -8.69 -9.24 11.18
N MET A 249 -7.77 -10.21 11.12
CA MET A 249 -7.83 -11.45 11.89
C MET A 249 -7.68 -11.21 13.39
N ALA A 250 -6.84 -10.26 13.81
CA ALA A 250 -6.77 -9.82 15.20
C ALA A 250 -8.12 -9.34 15.75
N ASN A 251 -9.01 -8.87 14.87
CA ASN A 251 -10.36 -8.42 15.19
C ASN A 251 -11.45 -9.41 14.75
N SER A 252 -11.10 -10.65 14.39
CA SER A 252 -12.08 -11.66 13.91
C SER A 252 -12.97 -11.15 12.76
N LEU A 253 -12.41 -10.32 11.88
CA LEU A 253 -13.07 -9.78 10.69
C LEU A 253 -12.50 -10.46 9.45
N GLU A 254 -13.35 -11.06 8.61
CA GLU A 254 -12.91 -11.58 7.33
C GLU A 254 -12.85 -10.44 6.31
N VAL A 255 -11.66 -10.13 5.78
CA VAL A 255 -11.50 -9.17 4.69
C VAL A 255 -11.29 -9.91 3.37
N ARG A 256 -12.07 -9.53 2.34
CA ARG A 256 -12.00 -10.11 0.99
C ARG A 256 -11.51 -9.04 0.02
N VAL A 257 -10.59 -9.42 -0.87
CA VAL A 257 -9.95 -8.54 -1.86
C VAL A 257 -10.42 -8.91 -3.27
N PRO A 258 -11.49 -8.28 -3.80
CA PRO A 258 -12.13 -8.75 -5.03
C PRO A 258 -11.27 -8.58 -6.28
N TYR A 259 -10.38 -7.58 -6.32
CA TYR A 259 -9.47 -7.35 -7.45
C TYR A 259 -8.49 -8.50 -7.70
N LEU A 260 -8.18 -9.29 -6.66
CA LEU A 260 -7.35 -10.49 -6.76
C LEU A 260 -8.15 -11.75 -7.15
N ASP A 261 -9.36 -11.61 -7.67
CA ASP A 261 -10.01 -12.74 -8.37
C ASP A 261 -9.21 -13.09 -9.62
N HIS A 262 -8.84 -14.36 -9.77
CA HIS A 262 -8.04 -14.84 -10.90
C HIS A 262 -8.60 -14.42 -12.27
N ASN A 263 -9.92 -14.30 -12.43
CA ASN A 263 -10.49 -13.85 -13.70
C ASN A 263 -10.14 -12.39 -14.02
N ILE A 264 -10.07 -11.53 -13.00
CA ILE A 264 -9.67 -10.12 -13.16
C ILE A 264 -8.17 -10.05 -13.44
N VAL A 265 -7.36 -10.75 -12.63
CA VAL A 265 -5.90 -10.75 -12.77
C VAL A 265 -5.47 -11.33 -14.12
N GLU A 266 -6.00 -12.50 -14.52
CA GLU A 266 -5.68 -13.13 -15.81
C GLU A 266 -6.16 -12.29 -17.00
N TYR A 267 -7.30 -11.60 -16.87
CA TYR A 267 -7.77 -10.69 -17.91
C TYR A 267 -6.81 -9.51 -18.05
N MET A 268 -6.49 -8.83 -16.95
CA MET A 268 -5.62 -7.67 -16.95
C MET A 268 -4.19 -8.00 -17.40
N ALA A 269 -3.68 -9.18 -17.06
CA ALA A 269 -2.39 -9.67 -17.54
C ALA A 269 -2.33 -9.87 -19.07
N ARG A 270 -3.47 -9.93 -19.76
CA ARG A 270 -3.55 -10.00 -21.23
C ARG A 270 -3.79 -8.64 -21.89
N VAL A 271 -4.12 -7.62 -21.11
CA VAL A 271 -4.34 -6.27 -21.65
C VAL A 271 -2.99 -5.70 -22.10
N PRO A 272 -2.85 -5.24 -23.36
CA PRO A 272 -1.60 -4.66 -23.83
C PRO A 272 -1.23 -3.40 -23.03
N TYR A 273 0.03 -3.31 -22.61
CA TYR A 273 0.58 -2.15 -21.87
C TYR A 273 0.49 -0.80 -22.60
N SER A 274 0.17 -0.81 -23.91
CA SER A 274 0.09 0.38 -24.76
C SER A 274 -1.25 1.12 -24.66
N LEU A 275 -2.25 0.53 -24.01
CA LEU A 275 -3.54 1.15 -23.69
C LEU A 275 -3.41 2.03 -22.44
#